data_AF-A0A2Z6RJ12-F1
#
_entry.id   AF-A0A2Z6RJ12-F1
#
_cell.length_a   1.000
_cell.length_b   1.000
_cell.length_c   1.000
_cell.angle_alpha   90.00
_cell.angle_beta   90.00
_cell.angle_gamma   90.00
#
_symmetry.space_group_name_H-M   'P 1'
#
loop_
_entity.id
_entity.type
_entity.pdbx_description
1 polymer ?
#
loop_
_entity_poly.entity_id
_entity_poly.type
_entity_poly.pdbx_seq_one_letter_code
_entity_poly.pdbx_strand_id
1 'polypeptide(L)'
;MYSTSLVRSFRAAGSSSLLRTSMTRNGVFSILTRNTRQDTTSATSQGTSQEDILVSQRAKRPLSPYMIYQPQLTWYMSFAHRVTGAGLAAGLYGAVAAYALGGPDSDTLVAAVSTLPPALKLTGKFCISYAFTYHAFNGIRHLIWDTGKALTIKGVYGTGYTLTMPHHHPSEETSKASLKAWWKQFTAKNAKRENEVKGKGKTLFNKTYMRLRSSLYENKIRHTE
;
A
#
# COMPACT_ATOMS: atom_id res chain seq x y z
N MET A 1 49.37 -47.58 -15.36
CA MET A 1 49.95 -46.78 -14.25
C MET A 1 48.98 -45.64 -13.94
N TYR A 2 48.31 -45.72 -12.76
CA TYR A 2 47.61 -44.69 -11.94
C TYR A 2 46.57 -43.78 -12.65
N SER A 3 45.23 -43.81 -12.45
CA SER A 3 44.35 -43.84 -11.26
C SER A 3 44.53 -42.67 -10.28
N THR A 4 43.57 -41.73 -10.23
CA THR A 4 42.62 -41.56 -9.10
C THR A 4 41.73 -40.32 -9.28
N SER A 5 40.45 -40.47 -8.91
CA SER A 5 39.43 -39.43 -8.80
C SER A 5 39.56 -38.68 -7.47
N LEU A 6 39.18 -37.40 -7.44
CA LEU A 6 39.02 -36.64 -6.20
C LEU A 6 37.53 -36.33 -5.98
N VAL A 7 36.88 -37.23 -5.24
CA VAL A 7 35.69 -36.94 -4.45
C VAL A 7 36.18 -36.51 -3.07
N ARG A 8 35.74 -35.35 -2.56
CA ARG A 8 35.89 -35.05 -1.14
C ARG A 8 34.64 -34.41 -0.57
N SER A 9 33.76 -35.28 -0.08
CA SER A 9 32.73 -34.98 0.90
C SER A 9 33.39 -34.54 2.21
N PHE A 10 32.86 -33.49 2.85
CA PHE A 10 33.07 -33.26 4.28
C PHE A 10 31.72 -33.26 4.98
N ARG A 11 31.47 -34.36 5.70
CA ARG A 11 30.45 -34.51 6.73
C ARG A 11 31.19 -34.93 8.01
N ALA A 12 31.14 -34.11 9.04
CA ALA A 12 31.36 -34.46 10.44
C ALA A 12 30.67 -33.35 11.25
N ALA A 13 29.58 -33.58 12.00
CA ALA A 13 29.45 -34.41 13.20
C ALA A 13 30.45 -33.98 14.28
N GLY A 14 29.98 -33.14 15.19
CA GLY A 14 30.72 -32.67 16.36
C GLY A 14 29.72 -32.34 17.47
N SER A 15 29.11 -33.37 18.04
CA SER A 15 28.44 -33.30 19.33
C SER A 15 29.50 -33.23 20.42
N SER A 16 29.45 -32.21 21.27
CA SER A 16 30.18 -32.18 22.53
C SER A 16 29.25 -31.68 23.64
N SER A 17 28.57 -32.65 24.24
CA SER A 17 28.03 -32.59 25.60
C SER A 17 29.16 -32.76 26.62
N LEU A 18 28.82 -32.51 27.91
CA LEU A 18 29.62 -32.65 29.14
C LEU A 18 30.27 -31.33 29.60
N LEU A 19 30.12 -30.81 30.84
CA LEU A 19 29.52 -31.35 32.07
C LEU A 19 29.17 -30.21 33.04
N ARG A 20 28.28 -30.56 33.98
CA ARG A 20 27.78 -29.84 35.15
C ARG A 20 28.87 -29.11 35.96
N THR A 21 28.46 -27.98 36.55
CA THR A 21 28.78 -27.70 37.95
C THR A 21 27.52 -27.24 38.68
N SER A 22 27.22 -28.01 39.72
CA SER A 22 26.23 -27.75 40.75
C SER A 22 26.86 -26.82 41.77
N MET A 23 26.15 -25.78 42.23
CA MET A 23 26.18 -25.42 43.64
C MET A 23 25.00 -24.56 44.04
N THR A 24 24.50 -24.92 45.21
CA THR A 24 23.27 -24.58 45.91
C THR A 24 23.36 -23.22 46.61
N ARG A 25 22.21 -22.58 46.89
CA ARG A 25 21.59 -22.54 48.24
C ARG A 25 20.87 -21.21 48.53
N ASN A 26 19.63 -21.34 49.03
CA ASN A 26 18.73 -20.37 49.68
C ASN A 26 18.06 -19.33 48.76
N GLY A 27 16.73 -19.18 48.70
CA GLY A 27 15.66 -19.77 49.49
C GLY A 27 14.29 -19.28 48.99
N VAL A 28 13.25 -19.96 49.46
CA VAL A 28 11.81 -19.68 49.28
C VAL A 28 11.24 -20.02 47.89
N PHE A 29 11.20 -21.32 47.55
CA PHE A 29 10.18 -21.82 46.63
C PHE A 29 8.91 -22.12 47.43
N SER A 30 7.85 -21.36 47.18
CA SER A 30 6.52 -21.70 47.69
C SER A 30 6.13 -23.07 47.13
N ILE A 31 6.01 -24.08 47.99
CA ILE A 31 5.31 -25.32 47.67
C ILE A 31 3.82 -24.96 47.57
N LEU A 32 3.40 -24.50 46.39
CA LEU A 32 2.00 -24.57 46.00
C LEU A 32 1.75 -26.04 45.70
N THR A 33 1.13 -26.75 46.65
CA THR A 33 0.40 -27.98 46.39
C THR A 33 -0.67 -27.66 45.34
N ARG A 34 -0.28 -27.75 44.07
CA ARG A 34 -1.19 -27.68 42.94
C ARG A 34 -2.02 -28.96 43.02
N ASN A 35 -3.22 -28.83 43.60
CA ASN A 35 -4.24 -29.86 43.53
C ASN A 35 -4.60 -30.01 42.05
N THR A 36 -3.87 -30.88 41.34
CA THR A 36 -4.27 -31.33 40.01
C THR A 36 -5.55 -32.13 40.20
N ARG A 37 -6.68 -31.43 40.16
CA ARG A 37 -7.94 -32.04 39.77
C ARG A 37 -7.69 -32.59 38.37
N GLN A 38 -7.43 -33.89 38.30
CA GLN A 38 -7.65 -34.64 37.08
C GLN A 38 -9.17 -34.59 36.87
N ASP A 39 -9.63 -33.58 36.14
CA ASP A 39 -10.91 -33.68 35.46
C ASP A 39 -10.73 -34.83 34.46
N THR A 40 -11.12 -36.03 34.89
CA THR A 40 -11.48 -37.13 34.01
C THR A 40 -12.79 -36.77 33.31
N THR A 41 -12.75 -35.76 32.44
CA THR A 41 -13.64 -35.71 31.30
C THR A 41 -13.03 -36.66 30.27
N SER A 42 -13.67 -37.82 30.17
CA SER A 42 -13.39 -38.87 29.20
C SER A 42 -12.98 -38.27 27.86
N ALA A 43 -11.77 -38.60 27.43
CA ALA A 43 -11.25 -38.29 26.11
C ALA A 43 -12.09 -39.00 25.05
N THR A 44 -13.23 -38.41 24.68
CA THR A 44 -13.91 -38.75 23.44
C THR A 44 -13.04 -38.20 22.32
N SER A 45 -12.60 -39.07 21.42
CA SER A 45 -11.90 -38.77 20.16
C SER A 45 -12.81 -38.00 19.18
N GLN A 46 -13.30 -36.84 19.62
CA GLN A 46 -14.18 -35.89 18.92
C GLN A 46 -13.57 -34.48 18.95
N GLY A 47 -12.26 -34.36 19.21
CA GLY A 47 -11.55 -33.09 19.16
C GLY A 47 -11.28 -32.60 17.74
N THR A 48 -11.30 -33.47 16.74
CA THR A 48 -11.12 -33.09 15.33
C THR A 48 -12.42 -32.54 14.73
N SER A 49 -13.56 -33.18 14.96
CA SER A 49 -14.85 -32.80 14.34
C SER A 49 -15.35 -31.41 14.78
N GLN A 50 -15.27 -31.09 16.08
CA GLN A 50 -15.71 -29.80 16.60
C GLN A 50 -14.78 -28.66 16.19
N GLU A 51 -13.46 -28.88 16.22
CA GLU A 51 -12.48 -27.89 15.78
C GLU A 51 -12.58 -27.64 14.26
N ASP A 52 -12.79 -28.68 13.46
CA ASP A 52 -13.00 -28.56 12.01
C ASP A 52 -14.25 -27.73 11.67
N ILE A 53 -15.33 -27.90 12.44
CA ILE A 53 -16.54 -27.07 12.32
C ILE A 53 -16.22 -25.61 12.66
N LEU A 54 -15.50 -25.34 13.75
CA LEU A 54 -15.14 -23.97 14.14
C LEU A 54 -14.17 -23.31 13.16
N VAL A 55 -13.23 -24.06 12.58
CA VAL A 55 -12.33 -23.60 11.51
C VAL A 55 -13.14 -23.29 10.24
N SER A 56 -14.07 -24.17 9.85
CA SER A 56 -14.94 -23.93 8.70
C SER A 56 -15.85 -22.71 8.89
N GLN A 57 -16.32 -22.46 10.11
CA GLN A 57 -17.07 -21.25 10.46
C GLN A 57 -16.19 -19.99 10.43
N ARG A 58 -14.92 -20.09 10.87
CA ARG A 58 -13.97 -18.98 10.84
C ARG A 58 -13.60 -18.59 9.41
N ALA A 59 -13.51 -19.56 8.50
CA ALA A 59 -13.25 -19.34 7.08
C ALA A 59 -14.41 -18.63 6.34
N LYS A 60 -15.65 -18.80 6.83
CA LYS A 60 -16.85 -18.16 6.26
C LYS A 60 -17.06 -16.72 6.74
N ARG A 61 -16.26 -16.22 7.68
CA ARG A 61 -16.39 -14.84 8.17
C ARG A 61 -15.95 -13.88 7.07
N PRO A 62 -16.84 -12.98 6.59
CA PRO A 62 -16.47 -12.03 5.57
C PRO A 62 -15.44 -11.06 6.15
N LEU A 63 -14.42 -10.74 5.36
CA LEU A 63 -13.49 -9.67 5.70
C LEU A 63 -14.20 -8.33 5.51
N SER A 64 -14.05 -7.43 6.48
CA SER A 64 -14.54 -6.07 6.34
C SER A 64 -13.87 -5.39 5.15
N PRO A 65 -14.60 -4.60 4.33
CA PRO A 65 -14.00 -3.89 3.21
C PRO A 65 -12.89 -2.95 3.68
N TYR A 66 -11.66 -3.16 3.22
CA TYR A 66 -10.48 -2.36 3.62
C TYR A 66 -9.97 -1.43 2.52
N MET A 67 -10.40 -1.59 1.26
CA MET A 67 -10.03 -0.70 0.17
C MET A 67 -10.93 0.53 0.03
N ILE A 68 -11.93 0.67 0.90
CA ILE A 68 -12.86 1.82 0.92
C ILE A 68 -12.34 2.99 1.77
N TYR A 69 -11.15 2.87 2.38
CA TYR A 69 -10.59 3.94 3.21
C TYR A 69 -10.21 5.17 2.38
N GLN A 70 -10.30 6.34 3.03
CA GLN A 70 -9.94 7.60 2.39
C GLN A 70 -8.48 7.60 1.93
N PRO A 71 -8.19 8.06 0.70
CA PRO A 71 -6.83 8.32 0.25
C PRO A 71 -6.12 9.34 1.14
N GLN A 72 -5.01 8.93 1.77
CA GLN A 72 -4.16 9.76 2.64
C GLN A 72 -2.72 9.73 2.13
N LEU A 73 -2.01 10.86 2.28
CA LEU A 73 -0.62 11.01 1.85
C LEU A 73 0.31 9.96 2.49
N THR A 74 0.03 9.60 3.74
CA THR A 74 0.83 8.68 4.55
C THR A 74 0.97 7.30 3.90
N TRP A 75 -0.14 6.67 3.53
CA TRP A 75 -0.13 5.32 2.95
C TRP A 75 0.29 5.35 1.48
N TYR A 76 -0.02 6.39 0.72
CA TYR A 76 0.47 6.52 -0.65
C TYR A 76 1.99 6.61 -0.72
N MET A 77 2.61 7.43 0.14
CA MET A 77 4.07 7.51 0.18
C MET A 77 4.70 6.21 0.66
N SER A 78 4.08 5.52 1.60
CA SER A 78 4.53 4.19 2.01
C SER A 78 4.46 3.19 0.85
N PHE A 79 3.36 3.17 0.09
CA PHE A 79 3.20 2.31 -1.07
C PHE A 79 4.22 2.64 -2.17
N ALA A 80 4.38 3.91 -2.52
CA ALA A 80 5.37 4.35 -3.49
C ALA A 80 6.80 4.02 -3.06
N HIS A 81 7.13 4.10 -1.77
CA HIS A 81 8.45 3.70 -1.26
C HIS A 81 8.73 2.21 -1.50
N ARG A 82 7.71 1.35 -1.28
CA ARG A 82 7.80 -0.08 -1.55
C ARG A 82 7.94 -0.38 -3.03
N VAL A 83 7.14 0.26 -3.88
CA VAL A 83 7.17 0.04 -5.33
C VAL A 83 8.50 0.49 -5.92
N THR A 84 9.00 1.67 -5.54
CA THR A 84 10.30 2.17 -5.99
C THR A 84 11.45 1.28 -5.50
N GLY A 85 11.41 0.82 -4.24
CA GLY A 85 12.41 -0.09 -3.69
C GLY A 85 12.42 -1.45 -4.39
N ALA A 86 11.25 -2.05 -4.57
CA ALA A 86 11.11 -3.32 -5.28
C ALA A 86 11.52 -3.21 -6.75
N GLY A 87 11.16 -2.11 -7.42
CA GLY A 87 11.55 -1.85 -8.81
C GLY A 87 13.06 -1.68 -8.98
N LEU A 88 13.71 -0.91 -8.09
CA LEU A 88 15.17 -0.75 -8.10
C LEU A 88 15.90 -2.05 -7.78
N ALA A 89 15.42 -2.81 -6.78
CA ALA A 89 15.97 -4.12 -6.45
C ALA A 89 15.83 -5.10 -7.63
N ALA A 90 14.63 -5.20 -8.22
CA ALA A 90 14.40 -6.05 -9.38
C ALA A 90 15.27 -5.66 -10.58
N GLY A 91 15.45 -4.36 -10.83
CA GLY A 91 16.34 -3.86 -11.88
C GLY A 91 17.80 -4.24 -11.64
N LEU A 92 18.30 -4.04 -10.42
CA LEU A 92 19.67 -4.38 -10.05
C LEU A 92 19.92 -5.89 -10.09
N TYR A 93 19.11 -6.67 -9.38
CA TYR A 93 19.25 -8.13 -9.35
C TYR A 93 19.01 -8.76 -10.72
N GLY A 94 18.06 -8.23 -11.50
CA GLY A 94 17.81 -8.67 -12.87
C GLY A 94 19.01 -8.42 -13.78
N ALA A 95 19.63 -7.23 -13.70
CA ALA A 95 20.82 -6.92 -14.49
C ALA A 95 22.02 -7.80 -14.10
N VAL A 96 22.26 -7.98 -12.81
CA VAL A 96 23.34 -8.84 -12.30
C VAL A 96 23.12 -10.30 -12.70
N ALA A 97 21.89 -10.81 -12.53
CA ALA A 97 21.55 -12.17 -12.92
C ALA A 97 21.66 -12.39 -14.43
N ALA A 98 21.18 -11.45 -15.24
CA ALA A 98 21.31 -11.51 -16.70
C ALA A 98 22.79 -11.58 -17.11
N TYR A 99 23.64 -10.72 -16.54
CA TYR A 99 25.07 -10.75 -16.81
C TYR A 99 25.72 -12.08 -16.39
N ALA A 100 25.41 -12.57 -15.19
CA ALA A 100 25.94 -13.84 -14.68
C ALA A 100 25.52 -15.07 -15.52
N LEU A 101 24.36 -15.02 -16.18
CA LEU A 101 23.84 -16.09 -17.03
C LEU A 101 24.33 -16.01 -18.49
N GLY A 102 25.33 -15.18 -18.78
CA GLY A 102 25.87 -15.00 -20.13
C GLY A 102 25.06 -14.01 -20.98
N GLY A 103 24.43 -13.03 -20.33
CA GLY A 103 23.73 -11.95 -20.99
C GLY A 103 24.64 -11.01 -21.79
N PRO A 104 24.06 -10.05 -22.52
CA PRO A 104 24.79 -9.13 -23.40
C PRO A 104 25.83 -8.28 -22.65
N ASP A 105 26.99 -8.10 -23.27
CA ASP A 105 28.05 -7.21 -22.78
C ASP A 105 27.60 -5.74 -22.77
N SER A 106 28.25 -4.92 -21.94
CA SER A 106 27.93 -3.50 -21.78
C SER A 106 27.88 -2.73 -23.10
N ASP A 107 28.79 -3.03 -24.02
CA ASP A 107 28.89 -2.33 -25.31
C ASP A 107 27.69 -2.62 -26.20
N THR A 108 27.20 -3.87 -26.18
CA THR A 108 26.00 -4.27 -26.94
C THR A 108 24.73 -3.64 -26.37
N LEU A 109 24.65 -3.49 -25.04
CA LEU A 109 23.55 -2.78 -24.37
C LEU A 109 23.56 -1.29 -24.70
N VAL A 110 24.73 -0.65 -24.70
CA VAL A 110 24.86 0.77 -25.06
C VAL A 110 24.50 0.99 -26.54
N ALA A 111 24.96 0.12 -27.43
CA ALA A 111 24.58 0.15 -28.84
C ALA A 111 23.05 0.00 -29.02
N ALA A 112 22.43 -0.97 -28.32
CA ALA A 112 20.99 -1.14 -28.35
C ALA A 112 20.26 0.14 -27.87
N VAL A 113 20.66 0.70 -26.73
CA VAL A 113 20.07 1.93 -26.17
C VAL A 113 20.28 3.15 -27.10
N SER A 114 21.39 3.20 -27.84
CA SER A 114 21.72 4.32 -28.73
C SER A 114 20.68 4.50 -29.86
N THR A 115 20.14 3.39 -30.36
CA THR A 115 19.17 3.36 -31.47
C THR A 115 17.76 3.85 -31.07
N LEU A 116 17.48 3.96 -29.77
CA LEU A 116 16.17 4.40 -29.29
C LEU A 116 15.89 5.89 -29.59
N PRO A 117 14.61 6.27 -29.74
CA PRO A 117 14.20 7.67 -29.87
C PRO A 117 14.69 8.54 -28.70
N PRO A 118 15.08 9.82 -28.92
CA PRO A 118 15.55 10.71 -27.85
C PRO A 118 14.56 10.88 -26.70
N ALA A 119 13.25 10.94 -27.00
CA ALA A 119 12.20 11.04 -25.99
C ALA A 119 12.21 9.84 -25.04
N LEU A 120 12.38 8.63 -25.56
CA LEU A 120 12.39 7.41 -24.75
C LEU A 120 13.65 7.34 -23.88
N LYS A 121 14.80 7.77 -24.40
CA LYS A 121 16.05 7.88 -23.64
C LYS A 121 15.92 8.85 -22.47
N LEU A 122 15.29 10.01 -22.70
CA LEU A 122 15.07 11.01 -21.65
C LEU A 122 14.11 10.48 -20.58
N THR A 123 12.96 9.93 -20.99
CA THR A 123 11.97 9.37 -20.06
C THR A 123 12.54 8.21 -19.25
N GLY A 124 13.28 7.30 -19.88
CA GLY A 124 13.92 6.18 -19.18
C GLY A 124 14.93 6.65 -18.12
N LYS A 125 15.80 7.59 -18.46
CA LYS A 125 16.74 8.22 -17.51
C LYS A 125 15.99 8.91 -16.37
N PHE A 126 14.94 9.66 -16.68
CA PHE A 126 14.13 10.36 -15.69
C PHE A 126 13.42 9.40 -14.74
N CYS A 127 12.78 8.34 -15.23
CA CYS A 127 12.07 7.37 -14.40
C CYS A 127 12.99 6.64 -13.42
N ILE A 128 14.16 6.16 -13.89
CA ILE A 128 15.14 5.48 -13.03
C ILE A 128 15.70 6.45 -11.98
N SER A 129 16.11 7.65 -12.42
CA SER A 129 16.63 8.69 -11.53
C SER A 129 15.58 9.11 -10.49
N TYR A 130 14.33 9.28 -10.89
CA TYR A 130 13.23 9.67 -10.00
C TYR A 130 12.94 8.58 -8.98
N ALA A 131 12.85 7.31 -9.40
CA ALA A 131 12.62 6.19 -8.50
C ALA A 131 13.74 6.08 -7.44
N PHE A 132 15.00 6.19 -7.85
CA PHE A 132 16.16 6.18 -6.94
C PHE A 132 16.12 7.35 -5.96
N THR A 133 15.95 8.56 -6.48
CA THR A 133 15.94 9.79 -5.68
C THR A 133 14.80 9.76 -4.66
N TYR A 134 13.60 9.41 -5.09
CA TYR A 134 12.43 9.27 -4.22
C TYR A 134 12.65 8.22 -3.13
N HIS A 135 13.15 7.03 -3.50
CA HIS A 135 13.37 5.95 -2.55
C HIS A 135 14.42 6.32 -1.50
N ALA A 136 15.53 6.93 -1.91
CA ALA A 136 16.60 7.36 -1.03
C ALA A 136 16.13 8.43 -0.03
N PHE A 137 15.50 9.50 -0.50
CA PHE A 137 15.05 10.58 0.38
C PHE A 137 13.90 10.16 1.30
N ASN A 138 12.96 9.34 0.81
CA ASN A 138 11.91 8.81 1.67
C ASN A 138 12.48 7.78 2.66
N GLY A 139 13.52 7.04 2.29
CA GLY A 139 14.30 6.18 3.19
C GLY A 139 14.95 6.98 4.33
N ILE A 140 15.57 8.13 4.03
CA ILE A 140 16.09 9.05 5.07
C ILE A 140 14.96 9.50 6.01
N ARG A 141 13.78 9.85 5.47
CA ARG A 141 12.62 10.19 6.31
C ARG A 141 12.23 9.03 7.23
N HIS A 142 12.22 7.79 6.74
CA HIS A 142 11.96 6.61 7.57
C HIS A 142 13.01 6.43 8.67
N LEU A 143 14.29 6.60 8.36
CA LEU A 143 15.35 6.57 9.37
C LEU A 143 15.18 7.66 10.44
N ILE A 144 14.73 8.86 10.06
CA ILE A 144 14.40 9.93 11.02
C ILE A 144 13.25 9.49 11.94
N TRP A 145 12.22 8.84 11.39
CA TRP A 145 11.10 8.30 12.16
C TRP A 145 11.54 7.19 13.12
N ASP A 146 12.49 6.34 12.71
CA ASP A 146 13.06 5.29 13.56
C ASP A 146 13.81 5.86 14.78
N THR A 147 14.33 7.09 14.68
CA THR A 147 14.91 7.82 15.84
C THR A 147 13.86 8.46 16.76
N GLY A 148 12.56 8.27 16.50
CA GLY A 148 11.47 8.86 17.27
C GLY A 148 11.17 10.32 16.92
N LYS A 149 11.75 10.87 15.85
CA LYS A 149 11.58 12.27 15.43
C LYS A 149 10.49 12.40 14.36
N ALA A 150 9.85 13.58 14.29
CA ALA A 150 8.85 13.93 13.28
C ALA A 150 7.60 13.02 13.18
N LEU A 151 7.22 12.37 14.28
CA LEU A 151 6.05 11.49 14.38
C LEU A 151 4.71 12.21 14.64
N THR A 152 4.72 13.54 14.78
CA THR A 152 3.49 14.32 14.90
C THR A 152 2.79 14.41 13.53
N ILE A 153 1.46 14.55 13.50
CA ILE A 153 0.71 14.68 12.23
C ILE A 153 1.25 15.84 11.38
N LYS A 154 1.57 16.99 12.00
CA LYS A 154 2.19 18.11 11.30
C LYS A 154 3.58 17.75 10.74
N GLY A 155 4.40 17.02 11.51
CA GLY A 155 5.72 16.55 11.08
C GLY A 155 5.66 15.53 9.93
N VAL A 156 4.74 14.57 9.99
CA VAL A 156 4.56 13.54 8.96
C VAL A 156 4.12 14.15 7.62
N TYR A 157 3.16 15.08 7.65
CA TYR A 157 2.72 15.78 6.44
C TYR A 157 3.77 16.78 5.96
N GLY A 158 4.43 17.51 6.86
CA GLY A 158 5.50 18.45 6.50
C GLY A 158 6.65 17.76 5.77
N THR A 159 7.17 16.68 6.35
CA THR A 159 8.24 15.86 5.72
C THR A 159 7.77 15.18 4.43
N GLY A 160 6.49 14.82 4.33
CA GLY A 160 5.92 14.28 3.09
C GLY A 160 5.89 15.31 1.96
N TYR A 161 5.42 16.53 2.25
CA TYR A 161 5.37 17.60 1.25
C TYR A 161 6.75 18.07 0.81
N THR A 162 7.72 18.19 1.73
CA THR A 162 9.10 18.58 1.36
C THR A 162 9.75 17.60 0.40
N LEU A 163 9.42 16.31 0.50
CA LEU A 163 9.90 15.28 -0.41
C LEU A 163 9.26 15.39 -1.80
N THR A 164 7.97 15.71 -1.87
CA THR A 164 7.22 15.76 -3.13
C THR A 164 7.28 17.11 -3.84
N MET A 165 7.48 18.21 -3.09
CA MET A 165 7.47 19.59 -3.58
C MET A 165 8.64 20.34 -2.93
N PRO A 166 9.81 20.42 -3.58
CA PRO A 166 10.87 21.35 -3.18
C PRO A 166 10.29 22.76 -3.35
N HIS A 167 10.35 23.59 -2.30
CA HIS A 167 9.76 24.93 -2.25
C HIS A 167 8.22 24.97 -2.30
N HIS A 168 7.60 24.73 -1.14
CA HIS A 168 6.68 25.69 -0.51
C HIS A 168 6.56 25.24 0.94
N HIS A 169 7.10 26.02 1.88
CA HIS A 169 6.59 25.97 3.24
C HIS A 169 5.30 26.79 3.21
N PRO A 170 4.09 26.19 3.14
CA PRO A 170 2.92 26.97 3.47
C PRO A 170 3.03 27.27 4.96
N SER A 171 3.36 28.52 5.32
CA SER A 171 3.08 29.01 6.66
C SER A 171 1.61 28.69 6.97
N GLU A 172 1.28 28.40 8.23
CA GLU A 172 -0.08 27.98 8.65
C GLU A 172 -1.16 28.98 8.15
N GLU A 173 -0.77 30.21 7.91
CA GLU A 173 -1.54 31.30 7.32
C GLU A 173 -1.88 31.09 5.83
N THR A 174 -0.92 30.66 5.01
CA THR A 174 -1.15 30.39 3.57
C THR A 174 -2.02 29.15 3.34
N SER A 175 -1.95 28.15 4.22
CA SER A 175 -2.84 26.98 4.18
C SER A 175 -4.28 27.36 4.52
N LYS A 176 -4.49 28.16 5.58
CA LYS A 176 -5.82 28.67 5.96
C LYS A 176 -6.38 29.64 4.92
N ALA A 177 -5.54 30.49 4.34
CA ALA A 177 -5.93 31.41 3.26
C ALA A 177 -6.31 30.65 1.98
N SER A 178 -5.52 29.63 1.61
CA SER A 178 -5.81 28.75 0.47
C SER A 178 -7.09 27.94 0.68
N LEU A 179 -7.32 27.40 1.89
CA LEU A 179 -8.56 26.71 2.24
C LEU A 179 -9.78 27.65 2.21
N LYS A 180 -9.66 28.88 2.74
CA LYS A 180 -10.72 29.90 2.65
C LYS A 180 -11.01 30.29 1.19
N ALA A 181 -9.96 30.47 0.38
CA ALA A 181 -10.09 30.79 -1.04
C ALA A 181 -10.75 29.65 -1.82
N TRP A 182 -10.32 28.41 -1.56
CA TRP A 182 -10.92 27.20 -2.13
C TRP A 182 -12.38 27.04 -1.70
N TRP A 183 -12.70 27.24 -0.42
CA TRP A 183 -14.08 27.17 0.09
C TRP A 183 -14.99 28.23 -0.53
N LYS A 184 -14.49 29.46 -0.70
CA LYS A 184 -15.21 30.54 -1.38
C LYS A 184 -15.45 30.21 -2.86
N GLN A 185 -14.47 29.65 -3.55
CA GLN A 185 -14.63 29.23 -4.95
C GLN A 185 -15.57 28.03 -5.10
N PHE A 186 -15.49 27.06 -4.20
CA PHE A 186 -16.34 25.88 -4.20
C PHE A 186 -17.81 26.25 -3.96
N THR A 187 -18.08 27.09 -2.96
CA THR A 187 -19.44 27.58 -2.68
C THR A 187 -19.99 28.43 -3.83
N ALA A 188 -19.20 29.32 -4.42
CA ALA A 188 -19.60 30.08 -5.60
C ALA A 188 -19.91 29.19 -6.82
N LYS A 189 -19.09 28.16 -7.05
CA LYS A 189 -19.29 27.20 -8.15
C LYS A 189 -20.55 26.36 -7.95
N ASN A 190 -20.84 25.94 -6.71
CA ASN A 190 -22.05 25.21 -6.38
C ASN A 190 -23.30 26.07 -6.47
N ALA A 191 -23.26 27.32 -5.98
CA ALA A 191 -24.37 28.26 -6.13
C ALA A 191 -24.70 28.52 -7.62
N LYS A 192 -23.68 28.66 -8.47
CA LYS A 192 -23.87 28.77 -9.93
C LYS A 192 -24.52 27.52 -10.53
N ARG A 193 -24.07 26.33 -10.11
CA ARG A 193 -24.65 25.04 -10.55
C ARG A 193 -26.09 24.88 -10.12
N GLU A 194 -26.43 25.27 -8.89
CA GLU A 194 -27.81 25.22 -8.39
C GLU A 194 -28.73 26.15 -9.18
N ASN A 195 -28.27 27.37 -9.49
CA ASN A 195 -29.04 28.31 -10.30
C ASN A 195 -29.22 27.82 -11.73
N GLU A 196 -28.20 27.19 -12.32
CA GLU A 196 -28.29 26.58 -13.65
C GLU A 196 -29.25 25.37 -13.67
N VAL A 197 -29.22 24.52 -12.64
CA VAL A 197 -30.14 23.39 -12.48
C VAL A 197 -31.57 23.87 -12.27
N LYS A 198 -31.80 24.88 -11.41
CA LYS A 198 -33.11 25.50 -11.22
C LYS A 198 -33.63 26.15 -12.51
N GLY A 199 -32.75 26.79 -13.28
CA GLY A 199 -33.07 27.36 -14.59
C GLY A 199 -33.48 26.29 -15.60
N LYS A 200 -32.66 25.24 -15.78
CA LYS A 200 -32.95 24.10 -16.67
C LYS A 200 -34.21 23.36 -16.25
N GLY A 201 -34.45 23.17 -14.96
CA GLY A 201 -35.66 22.56 -14.41
C GLY A 201 -36.92 23.34 -14.76
N LYS A 202 -36.89 24.68 -14.65
CA LYS A 202 -38.01 25.54 -15.08
C LYS A 202 -38.26 25.46 -16.59
N THR A 203 -37.20 25.45 -17.41
CA THR A 203 -37.32 25.32 -18.87
C THR A 203 -37.86 23.94 -19.28
N LEU A 204 -37.37 22.87 -18.66
CA LEU A 204 -37.82 21.49 -18.92
C LEU A 204 -39.27 21.27 -18.49
N PHE A 205 -39.65 21.78 -17.32
CA PHE A 205 -41.04 21.74 -16.84
C PHE A 205 -41.97 22.48 -17.82
N ASN A 206 -41.62 23.69 -18.23
CA ASN A 206 -42.46 24.49 -19.13
C ASN A 206 -42.57 23.84 -20.52
N LYS A 207 -41.47 23.27 -21.05
CA LYS A 207 -41.46 22.54 -22.33
C LYS A 207 -42.31 21.27 -22.28
N THR A 208 -42.29 20.55 -21.17
CA THR A 208 -43.08 19.32 -20.97
C THR A 208 -44.56 19.65 -20.78
N TYR A 209 -44.88 20.68 -20.00
CA TYR A 209 -46.23 21.19 -19.82
C TYR A 209 -46.86 21.64 -21.15
N MET A 210 -46.13 22.41 -21.96
CA MET A 210 -46.62 22.83 -23.28
C MET A 210 -46.85 21.65 -24.23
N ARG A 211 -46.00 20.61 -24.20
CA ARG A 211 -46.15 19.40 -25.02
C ARG A 211 -47.33 18.53 -24.59
N LEU A 212 -47.54 18.38 -23.28
CA LEU A 212 -48.71 17.67 -22.74
C LEU A 212 -50.00 18.41 -23.07
N ARG A 213 -49.99 19.75 -22.93
CA ARG A 213 -51.13 20.60 -23.28
C ARG A 213 -51.48 20.47 -24.77
N SER A 214 -50.51 20.58 -25.68
CA SER A 214 -50.78 20.45 -27.13
C SER A 214 -51.33 19.07 -27.48
N SER A 215 -50.79 18.00 -26.90
CA SER A 215 -51.28 16.62 -27.10
C SER A 215 -52.72 16.42 -26.61
N LEU A 216 -53.10 17.05 -25.48
CA LEU A 216 -54.47 17.00 -24.97
C LEU A 216 -55.46 17.77 -25.87
N TYR A 217 -55.05 18.90 -26.45
CA TYR A 217 -55.88 19.60 -27.44
C TYR A 217 -56.04 18.81 -28.74
N GLU A 218 -54.95 18.21 -29.25
CA GLU A 218 -55.00 17.36 -30.45
C GLU A 218 -55.89 16.13 -30.28
N ASN A 219 -55.86 15.46 -29.12
CA ASN A 219 -56.76 14.34 -28.82
C ASN A 219 -58.21 14.80 -28.68
N LYS A 220 -58.46 15.98 -28.10
CA LYS A 220 -59.83 16.50 -27.96
C LYS A 220 -60.47 16.79 -29.32
N ILE A 221 -59.72 17.32 -30.28
CA ILE A 221 -60.21 17.61 -31.64
C ILE A 221 -60.52 16.31 -32.41
N ARG A 222 -59.70 15.28 -32.23
CA ARG A 222 -59.84 13.98 -32.93
C ARG A 222 -61.05 13.15 -32.50
N HIS A 223 -61.67 13.48 -31.36
CA HIS A 223 -62.87 12.80 -30.84
C HIS A 223 -64.16 13.61 -31.05
N THR A 224 -64.08 14.74 -31.77
CA THR A 224 -65.23 15.62 -32.08
C THR A 224 -65.58 15.66 -33.58
N GLU A 225 -64.92 14.84 -34.39
CA GLU A 225 -65.29 14.51 -35.78
C GLU A 225 -65.91 13.11 -35.82
#